data_AF-A0A967WG44-F1
#
_entry.id   AF-A0A967WG44-F1
#
_cell.length_a   1.000
_cell.length_b   1.000
_cell.length_c   1.000
_cell.angle_alpha   90.00
_cell.angle_beta   90.00
_cell.angle_gamma   90.00
#
_symmetry.space_group_name_H-M   'P 1'
#
loop_
_entity.id
_entity.type
_entity.pdbx_description
1 polymer ?
#
loop_
_entity_poly.entity_id
_entity_poly.type
_entity_poly.pdbx_seq_one_letter_code
_entity_poly.pdbx_strand_id
1 'polypeptide(L)' 'RAAEEITPAPEPSGSEFDVGDRVRVSTSIGLKEGEVTAVRWDSQREVFRYTVPLDGNSWEYSPSQLTLVTTATVQDPG' A
#
# COMPACT_ATOMS: atom_id res chain seq x y z
N ARG A 1 11.04 -25.73 26.62
CA ARG A 1 10.73 -24.30 26.35
C ARG A 1 10.26 -24.27 24.90
N ALA A 2 8.97 -24.15 24.67
CA ALA A 2 8.45 -24.01 23.31
C ALA A 2 8.78 -22.58 22.86
N ALA A 3 9.40 -22.44 21.69
CA ALA A 3 9.39 -21.17 21.00
C ALA A 3 7.93 -20.88 20.68
N GLU A 4 7.39 -19.79 21.23
CA GLU A 4 6.17 -19.21 20.69
C GLU A 4 6.48 -18.84 19.25
N GLU A 5 6.06 -19.69 18.33
CA GLU A 5 5.90 -19.34 16.92
C GLU A 5 5.01 -18.10 16.91
N ILE A 6 5.63 -16.95 16.74
CA ILE A 6 4.91 -15.70 16.49
C ILE A 6 4.36 -15.88 15.08
N THR A 7 3.24 -16.57 14.94
CA THR A 7 2.50 -16.59 13.69
C THR A 7 2.27 -15.12 13.34
N PRO A 8 2.83 -14.60 12.23
CA PRO A 8 2.46 -13.26 11.80
C PRO A 8 0.94 -13.26 11.70
N ALA A 9 0.30 -12.27 12.32
CA ALA A 9 -1.14 -12.10 12.18
C ALA A 9 -1.46 -12.21 10.69
N PRO A 10 -2.50 -12.99 10.30
CA PRO A 10 -2.87 -13.10 8.89
C PRO A 10 -2.97 -11.68 8.35
N GLU A 11 -2.22 -11.39 7.29
CA GLU A 11 -2.35 -10.11 6.59
C GLU A 11 -3.84 -9.93 6.33
N PRO A 12 -4.46 -8.81 6.74
CA PRO A 12 -5.90 -8.69 6.58
C PRO A 12 -6.19 -8.83 5.08
N SER A 13 -7.00 -9.82 4.74
CA SER A 13 -7.49 -9.97 3.37
C SER A 13 -8.46 -8.81 3.12
N GLY A 14 -7.96 -7.72 2.54
CA GLY A 14 -8.72 -6.47 2.40
C GLY A 14 -7.89 -5.22 2.05
N SER A 15 -6.66 -5.39 1.55
CA SER A 15 -5.93 -4.27 0.97
C SER A 15 -6.70 -3.78 -0.28
N GLU A 16 -6.93 -2.47 -0.38
CA GLU A 16 -7.63 -1.84 -1.51
C GLU A 16 -6.73 -1.65 -2.73
N PHE A 17 -5.42 -1.69 -2.52
CA PHE A 17 -4.39 -1.55 -3.54
C PHE A 17 -3.28 -2.58 -3.31
N ASP A 18 -2.66 -3.02 -4.39
CA ASP A 18 -1.53 -3.94 -4.38
C ASP A 18 -0.21 -3.22 -4.67
N VAL A 19 0.90 -3.85 -4.28
CA VAL A 19 2.24 -3.35 -4.68
C VAL A 19 2.35 -3.42 -6.22
N GLY A 20 2.77 -2.32 -6.82
CA GLY A 20 2.79 -2.11 -8.27
C GLY A 20 1.56 -1.39 -8.81
N ASP A 21 0.52 -1.18 -8.00
CA ASP A 21 -0.64 -0.40 -8.43
C ASP A 21 -0.24 1.05 -8.64
N ARG A 22 -0.63 1.61 -9.78
CA ARG A 22 -0.51 3.04 -10.03
C ARG A 22 -1.69 3.75 -9.39
N VAL A 23 -1.40 4.63 -8.45
CA VAL A 23 -2.38 5.39 -7.68
C VAL A 23 -2.17 6.89 -7.88
N ARG A 24 -3.27 7.63 -7.81
CA ARG A 24 -3.28 9.09 -7.79
C ARG A 24 -3.50 9.57 -6.36
N VAL A 25 -2.68 10.54 -5.96
CA VAL A 25 -2.67 11.15 -4.64
C VAL A 25 -3.04 12.62 -4.76
N SER A 26 -3.97 13.08 -3.92
CA SER A 26 -4.28 14.50 -3.79
C SER A 26 -3.37 15.15 -2.74
N THR A 27 -2.47 16.02 -3.19
CA THR A 27 -1.54 16.76 -2.32
C THR A 27 -1.89 18.24 -2.28
N SER A 28 -1.34 19.00 -1.33
CA SER A 28 -1.57 20.44 -1.21
C SER A 28 -1.10 21.24 -2.43
N ILE A 29 -0.21 20.68 -3.24
CA ILE A 29 0.35 21.30 -4.45
C ILE A 29 -0.25 20.76 -5.74
N GLY A 30 -1.28 19.90 -5.65
CA GLY A 30 -1.99 19.33 -6.79
C GLY A 30 -2.11 17.80 -6.76
N LEU A 31 -2.57 17.23 -7.87
CA LEU A 31 -2.66 15.79 -8.07
C LEU A 31 -1.31 15.24 -8.51
N LYS A 32 -0.82 14.21 -7.82
CA LYS A 32 0.37 13.46 -8.19
C LYS A 32 0.01 12.01 -8.40
N GLU A 33 0.75 11.34 -9.27
CA GLU A 33 0.61 9.91 -9.48
C GLU A 33 1.91 9.23 -9.09
N GLY A 34 1.78 8.06 -8.49
CA GLY A 34 2.89 7.22 -8.13
C GLY A 34 2.48 5.76 -8.11
N GLU A 35 3.43 4.90 -7.83
CA GLU A 35 3.22 3.46 -7.73
C GLU A 35 3.28 3.06 -6.26
N VAL A 36 2.37 2.19 -5.83
CA VAL A 36 2.43 1.60 -4.49
C VAL A 36 3.65 0.69 -4.43
N THR A 37 4.62 0.99 -3.57
CA THR A 37 5.83 0.17 -3.40
C THR A 37 5.80 -0.70 -2.15
N ALA A 38 4.92 -0.39 -1.20
CA ALA A 38 4.70 -1.21 -0.02
C ALA A 38 3.28 -1.00 0.54
N VAL A 39 2.72 -2.08 1.07
CA VAL A 39 1.46 -2.09 1.82
C VAL A 39 1.76 -2.56 3.24
N ARG A 40 1.20 -1.89 4.25
CA ARG A 40 1.37 -2.22 5.66
C ARG A 40 0.06 -2.15 6.39
N TRP A 41 -0.21 -3.13 7.24
CA TRP A 41 -1.31 -3.07 8.20
C TRP A 41 -0.86 -2.36 9.49
N ASP A 42 -1.51 -1.25 9.83
CA ASP A 42 -1.33 -0.57 11.12
C ASP A 42 -2.38 -1.12 12.11
N SER A 43 -1.99 -2.07 12.94
CA SER A 43 -2.88 -2.70 13.92
C SER A 43 -3.32 -1.77 15.05
N GLN A 44 -2.57 -0.69 15.31
CA GLN A 44 -2.96 0.29 16.34
C GLN A 44 -4.13 1.15 15.86
N ARG A 45 -4.25 1.34 14.56
CA ARG A 45 -5.31 2.13 13.92
C ARG A 45 -6.33 1.30 13.17
N GLU A 46 -6.09 0.00 13.05
CA GLU A 46 -6.88 -0.95 12.27
C GLU A 46 -7.10 -0.48 10.82
N VAL A 47 -6.03 0.03 10.18
CA VAL A 47 -6.06 0.50 8.78
C VAL A 47 -4.83 0.09 7.98
N PHE A 48 -4.99 -0.02 6.66
CA PHE A 48 -3.87 -0.17 5.75
C PHE A 48 -3.18 1.17 5.46
N ARG A 49 -1.86 1.11 5.28
CA ARG A 49 -0.98 2.20 4.87
C ARG A 49 -0.23 1.79 3.61
N TYR A 50 -0.19 2.71 2.65
CA TYR A 50 0.40 2.49 1.33
C TYR A 50 1.57 3.45 1.16
N THR A 51 2.75 2.93 0.85
CA THR A 51 3.93 3.75 0.55
C THR A 51 3.96 4.05 -0.93
N VAL A 52 4.01 5.34 -1.27
CA VAL A 52 4.08 5.82 -2.65
C VAL A 52 5.26 6.80 -2.76
N PRO A 53 6.29 6.51 -3.57
CA PRO A 53 7.38 7.43 -3.83
C PRO A 53 6.91 8.54 -4.79
N LEU A 54 6.99 9.79 -4.32
CA LEU A 54 6.66 10.99 -5.08
C LEU A 54 7.84 11.97 -4.99
N ASP A 55 8.30 12.47 -6.14
CA ASP A 55 9.37 13.47 -6.24
C ASP A 55 10.64 13.08 -5.46
N GLY A 56 11.01 11.80 -5.50
CA GLY A 56 12.20 11.27 -4.81
C GLY A 56 12.02 11.05 -3.30
N ASN A 57 10.82 11.25 -2.76
CA ASN A 57 10.50 11.01 -1.35
C ASN A 57 9.40 9.95 -1.22
N SER A 58 9.54 9.03 -0.27
CA SER A 58 8.50 8.03 0.03
C SER A 58 7.55 8.56 1.09
N TRP A 59 6.26 8.56 0.76
CA TRP A 59 5.20 9.00 1.65
C TRP A 59 4.21 7.88 1.93
N GLU A 60 3.70 7.84 3.16
CA GLU A 60 2.66 6.89 3.57
C GLU A 60 1.28 7.53 3.47
N TYR A 61 0.36 6.83 2.82
CA TYR A 61 -1.01 7.29 2.60
C TYR A 61 -2.02 6.28 3.15
N SER A 62 -3.14 6.80 3.65
CA SER A 62 -4.35 6.00 3.88
C SER A 62 -5.04 5.70 2.55
N PRO A 63 -5.81 4.61 2.44
CA PRO A 63 -6.46 4.24 1.18
C PRO A 63 -7.42 5.32 0.66
N SER A 64 -8.13 6.00 1.57
CA SER A 64 -9.04 7.10 1.23
C SER A 64 -8.38 8.33 0.60
N GLN A 65 -7.05 8.43 0.67
CA GLN A 65 -6.27 9.49 0.04
C GLN A 65 -5.78 9.11 -1.35
N LEU A 66 -5.94 7.84 -1.72
CA LEU A 66 -5.47 7.25 -2.96
C LEU A 66 -6.66 6.96 -3.87
N THR A 67 -6.41 7.02 -5.16
CA THR A 67 -7.38 6.61 -6.19
C THR A 67 -6.65 5.71 -7.17
N LEU A 68 -7.16 4.51 -7.39
CA LEU A 68 -6.57 3.58 -8.34
C LEU A 68 -6.64 4.19 -9.74
N VAL A 69 -5.49 4.30 -10.39
CA VAL A 69 -5.39 4.71 -11.79
C VAL A 69 -5.25 3.49 -12.67
N THR A 70 -4.39 2.56 -12.29
CA THR A 70 -4.12 1.33 -13.05
C THR A 70 -3.62 0.26 -12.09
N THR A 71 -4.15 -0.95 -12.21
CA THR A 71 -3.67 -2.09 -11.42
C THR A 71 -2.29 -2.52 -11.90
N ALA A 72 -1.46 -3.00 -10.98
CA ALA A 72 -0.25 -3.73 -11.31
C ALA A 72 -0.64 -4.83 -12.32
N THR A 73 -0.01 -4.83 -13.50
CA THR A 73 -0.21 -5.95 -14.39
C THR A 73 0.55 -7.12 -13.76
N VAL A 74 -0.15 -8.01 -13.08
CA VAL A 74 0.41 -9.30 -12.67
C VAL A 74 0.87 -9.94 -13.97
N GLN A 75 2.19 -9.93 -14.21
CA GLN A 75 2.76 -10.69 -15.31
C GLN A 75 2.60 -12.15 -14.91
N ASP A 76 1.49 -12.76 -15.30
CA ASP A 76 1.26 -14.19 -15.20
C ASP A 76 2.43 -14.88 -15.92
N PRO A 77 3.33 -15.60 -15.23
CA PRO A 77 4.36 -16.36 -15.90
C PRO A 77 3.68 -17.62 -16.44
N GLY A 78 3.28 -17.56 -17.71
CA GLY A 78 2.78 -18.71 -18.46
C GLY A 78 3.78 -19.87 -18.52
#